data_AF-M6A1Y2-F1
#
_entry.id   AF-M6A1Y2-F1
#
_cell.length_a   1.000
_cell.length_b   1.000
_cell.length_c   1.000
_cell.angle_alpha   90.00
_cell.angle_beta   90.00
_cell.angle_gamma   90.00
#
_symmetry.space_group_name_H-M   'P 1'
#
loop_
_entity.id
_entity.type
_entity.pdbx_description
1 polymer ?
#
loop_
_entity_poly.entity_id
_entity_poly.type
_entity_poly.pdbx_seq_one_letter_code
_entity_poly.pdbx_strand_id
1 'polypeptide(L)'
;MGLAIALSCSIIGLVVGLVITFTAVGDYKTFPIYSTLAAFSTSYVVWNLFVERKENYNVIRGIILGVLIVALSHHLTFYFVIISENIEYWILNFKSLNEQEPPMNPFIGFFVVSLGTLISLFVCGWITLPLGAFLGWFFTKYRKLFL
;
A
#
# COMPACT_ATOMS: atom_id res chain seq x y z
N MET A 1 5.58 10.52 15.06
CA MET A 1 4.19 10.32 14.60
C MET A 1 4.09 9.46 13.32
N GLY A 2 5.06 9.53 12.40
CA GLY A 2 5.08 8.77 11.14
C GLY A 2 4.94 7.26 11.33
N LEU A 3 5.52 6.69 12.38
CA LEU A 3 5.34 5.28 12.72
C LEU A 3 3.89 4.95 13.10
N ALA A 4 3.22 5.83 13.86
CA ALA A 4 1.86 5.58 14.36
C ALA A 4 0.82 5.60 13.23
N ILE A 5 0.93 6.57 12.30
CA ILE A 5 0.09 6.56 11.11
C ILE A 5 0.41 5.35 10.22
N ALA A 6 1.69 4.96 10.12
CA ALA A 6 2.07 3.79 9.34
C ALA A 6 1.49 2.49 9.88
N LEU A 7 1.48 2.31 11.19
CA LEU A 7 0.83 1.18 11.85
C LEU A 7 -0.69 1.20 11.68
N SER A 8 -1.31 2.39 11.71
CA SER A 8 -2.75 2.53 11.47
C SER A 8 -3.11 2.17 10.02
N CYS A 9 -2.35 2.66 9.05
CA CYS A 9 -2.50 2.30 7.65
C CYS A 9 -2.22 0.81 7.40
N SER A 10 -1.23 0.21 8.08
CA SER A 10 -0.92 -1.22 7.93
C SER A 10 -2.05 -2.10 8.43
N ILE A 11 -2.74 -1.74 9.52
CA ILE A 11 -3.94 -2.45 10.00
C ILE A 11 -5.04 -2.41 8.93
N ILE A 12 -5.29 -1.24 8.32
CA ILE A 12 -6.27 -1.12 7.23
C ILE A 12 -5.83 -1.97 6.03
N GLY A 13 -4.55 -1.91 5.65
CA GLY A 13 -3.98 -2.73 4.58
C GLY A 13 -4.17 -4.22 4.82
N LEU A 14 -3.96 -4.68 6.05
CA LEU A 14 -4.17 -6.07 6.46
C LEU A 14 -5.64 -6.48 6.32
N VAL A 15 -6.56 -5.67 6.84
CA VAL A 15 -8.01 -5.93 6.76
C VAL A 15 -8.47 -6.01 5.31
N VAL A 16 -8.09 -5.03 4.47
CA VAL A 16 -8.40 -5.04 3.04
C VAL A 16 -7.81 -6.28 2.36
N GLY A 17 -6.57 -6.60 2.69
CA GLY A 17 -5.89 -7.76 2.14
C GLY A 17 -6.60 -9.07 2.47
N LEU A 18 -7.03 -9.24 3.72
CA LEU A 18 -7.81 -10.41 4.15
C LEU A 18 -9.15 -10.48 3.43
N VAL A 19 -9.85 -9.36 3.26
CA VAL A 19 -11.11 -9.32 2.49
C VAL A 19 -10.87 -9.84 1.07
N ILE A 20 -9.82 -9.37 0.39
CA ILE A 20 -9.47 -9.85 -0.95
C ILE A 20 -9.15 -11.35 -0.96
N THR A 21 -8.39 -11.86 0.02
CA THR A 21 -8.09 -13.30 0.13
C THR A 21 -9.34 -14.18 0.16
N PHE A 22 -10.43 -13.72 0.80
CA PHE A 22 -11.67 -14.49 0.91
C PHE A 22 -12.70 -14.24 -0.20
N THR A 23 -12.54 -13.16 -0.97
CA THR A 23 -13.58 -12.71 -1.92
C THR A 23 -13.14 -12.73 -3.38
N ALA A 24 -11.85 -12.64 -3.66
CA ALA A 24 -11.33 -12.60 -5.02
C ALA A 24 -11.24 -14.00 -5.64
N VAL A 25 -11.43 -14.06 -6.96
CA VAL A 25 -11.27 -15.30 -7.73
C VAL A 25 -9.79 -15.48 -8.07
N GLY A 26 -9.15 -16.49 -7.47
CA GLY A 26 -7.73 -16.82 -7.67
C GLY A 26 -7.02 -17.15 -6.36
N ASP A 27 -5.70 -17.37 -6.39
CA ASP A 27 -4.89 -17.52 -5.16
C ASP A 27 -4.37 -16.16 -4.68
N TYR A 28 -4.98 -15.65 -3.61
CA TYR A 28 -4.63 -14.38 -2.98
C TYR A 28 -4.20 -14.56 -1.52
N LYS A 29 -3.70 -15.73 -1.13
CA LYS A 29 -3.29 -16.02 0.27
C LYS A 29 -2.18 -15.11 0.78
N THR A 30 -1.28 -14.68 -0.08
CA THR A 30 -0.16 -13.79 0.25
C THR A 30 -0.51 -12.31 0.11
N PHE A 31 -1.66 -11.97 -0.48
CA PHE A 31 -2.10 -10.59 -0.69
C PHE A 31 -2.13 -9.72 0.58
N PRO A 32 -2.54 -10.23 1.77
CA PRO A 32 -2.50 -9.45 3.00
C PRO A 32 -1.10 -8.97 3.39
N ILE A 33 -0.06 -9.72 3.03
CA ILE A 33 1.33 -9.33 3.31
C ILE A 33 1.67 -8.10 2.46
N TYR A 34 1.39 -8.15 1.15
CA TYR A 34 1.72 -7.08 0.23
C TYR A 34 0.94 -5.80 0.50
N SER A 35 -0.37 -5.90 0.77
CA SER A 35 -1.21 -4.74 1.08
C SER A 35 -0.78 -4.07 2.39
N THR A 36 -0.43 -4.87 3.40
CA THR A 36 0.08 -4.37 4.70
C THR A 36 1.41 -3.64 4.52
N LEU A 37 2.37 -4.25 3.81
CA LEU A 37 3.68 -3.64 3.55
C LEU A 37 3.55 -2.37 2.73
N ALA A 38 2.68 -2.36 1.71
CA ALA A 38 2.47 -1.21 0.85
C ALA A 38 1.87 -0.04 1.62
N ALA A 39 0.84 -0.32 2.43
CA ALA A 39 0.21 0.69 3.29
C ALA A 39 1.19 1.25 4.32
N PHE A 40 1.98 0.39 4.98
CA PHE A 40 2.99 0.81 5.96
C PHE A 40 4.08 1.67 5.32
N SER A 41 4.73 1.17 4.27
CA SER A 41 5.88 1.83 3.65
C SER A 41 5.49 3.17 3.03
N THR A 42 4.38 3.21 2.29
CA THR A 42 3.89 4.43 1.64
C THR A 42 3.54 5.50 2.66
N SER A 43 2.75 5.14 3.69
CA SER A 43 2.34 6.10 4.72
C SER A 43 3.54 6.62 5.52
N TYR A 44 4.47 5.74 5.91
CA TYR A 44 5.69 6.15 6.62
C TYR A 44 6.51 7.15 5.79
N VAL A 45 6.79 6.81 4.52
CA VAL A 45 7.61 7.65 3.64
C VAL A 45 6.93 8.98 3.35
N VAL A 46 5.67 8.97 2.91
CA VAL A 46 4.93 10.19 2.56
C VAL A 46 4.76 11.09 3.78
N TRP A 47 4.39 10.53 4.93
CA TRP A 47 4.19 11.32 6.14
C TRP A 47 5.50 11.92 6.67
N ASN A 48 6.56 11.12 6.73
CA ASN A 48 7.87 11.59 7.17
C ASN A 48 8.38 12.72 6.26
N LEU A 49 8.34 12.54 4.94
CA LEU A 49 8.88 13.51 3.98
C LEU A 49 8.07 14.81 3.90
N PHE A 50 6.74 14.73 3.93
CA PHE A 50 5.88 15.88 3.66
C PHE A 50 5.29 16.51 4.92
N VAL A 51 5.17 15.80 6.03
CA VAL A 51 4.59 16.33 7.27
C VAL A 51 5.68 16.58 8.31
N GLU A 52 6.40 15.52 8.72
CA GLU A 52 7.35 15.61 9.85
C GLU A 52 8.60 16.41 9.50
N ARG A 53 9.31 16.06 8.42
CA ARG A 53 10.52 16.79 8.00
C ARG A 53 10.26 18.24 7.58
N LYS A 54 9.02 18.56 7.23
CA LYS A 54 8.61 19.92 6.85
C LYS A 54 7.95 20.67 8.02
N GLU A 55 7.77 20.01 9.16
CA GLU A 55 7.06 20.51 10.35
C GLU A 55 5.68 21.13 10.04
N ASN A 56 5.04 20.66 8.97
CA ASN A 56 3.82 21.24 8.45
C ASN A 56 2.63 20.30 8.64
N TYR A 57 1.94 20.51 9.75
CA TYR A 57 0.80 19.73 10.19
C TYR A 57 -0.54 20.40 9.85
N ASN A 58 -0.61 21.12 8.74
CA ASN A 58 -1.87 21.68 8.26
C ASN A 58 -2.89 20.55 8.01
N VAL A 59 -4.12 20.72 8.48
CA VAL A 59 -5.16 19.69 8.42
C VAL A 59 -5.58 19.36 6.98
N ILE A 60 -5.74 20.37 6.12
CA ILE A 60 -6.09 20.16 4.71
C ILE A 60 -4.97 19.38 4.02
N ARG A 61 -3.71 19.74 4.31
CA ARG A 61 -2.55 18.98 3.83
C ARG A 61 -2.58 17.53 4.31
N GLY A 62 -2.91 17.29 5.58
CA GLY A 62 -3.07 15.94 6.13
C GLY A 62 -4.10 15.12 5.36
N ILE A 63 -5.27 15.70 5.07
CA ILE A 63 -6.33 15.06 4.28
C ILE A 63 -5.82 14.69 2.88
N ILE A 64 -5.21 15.64 2.17
CA ILE A 64 -4.69 15.42 0.80
C ILE A 64 -3.62 14.33 0.80
N LEU A 65 -2.68 14.37 1.75
CA LEU A 65 -1.64 13.36 1.86
C LEU A 65 -2.22 11.99 2.24
N GLY A 66 -3.27 11.94 3.05
CA GLY A 66 -3.99 10.71 3.37
C GLY A 66 -4.59 10.03 2.14
N VAL A 67 -5.22 10.82 1.26
CA VAL A 67 -5.74 10.33 -0.03
C VAL A 67 -4.58 9.86 -0.94
N LEU A 68 -3.50 10.63 -1.01
CA LEU A 68 -2.32 10.28 -1.81
C LEU A 68 -1.67 8.97 -1.32
N ILE A 69 -1.55 8.78 0.00
CA ILE A 69 -1.03 7.56 0.62
C ILE A 69 -1.82 6.35 0.15
N VAL A 70 -3.15 6.44 0.15
CA VAL A 70 -4.01 5.33 -0.31
C VAL A 70 -3.76 5.05 -1.79
N ALA A 71 -3.81 6.06 -2.66
CA ALA A 71 -3.61 5.87 -4.09
C ALA A 71 -2.26 5.21 -4.41
N LEU A 72 -1.18 5.66 -3.75
CA LEU A 72 0.15 5.08 -3.89
C LEU A 72 0.25 3.66 -3.31
N SER A 73 -0.44 3.38 -2.20
CA SER A 73 -0.44 2.05 -1.58
C SER A 73 -1.12 1.01 -2.46
N HIS A 74 -2.19 1.36 -3.18
CA HIS A 74 -2.83 0.47 -4.15
C HIS A 74 -1.86 0.07 -5.26
N HIS A 75 -1.13 1.04 -5.82
CA HIS A 75 -0.11 0.78 -6.82
C HIS A 75 1.02 -0.10 -6.29
N LEU A 76 1.54 0.26 -5.11
CA LEU A 76 2.65 -0.44 -4.50
C LEU A 76 2.30 -1.87 -4.06
N THR A 77 1.02 -2.14 -3.73
CA THR A 77 0.54 -3.49 -3.39
C THR A 77 0.75 -4.45 -4.56
N PHE A 78 0.29 -4.09 -5.76
CA PHE A 78 0.49 -4.92 -6.95
C PHE A 78 1.96 -4.97 -7.36
N TYR A 79 2.69 -3.87 -7.17
CA TYR A 79 4.12 -3.88 -7.45
C TYR A 79 4.89 -4.85 -6.55
N PHE A 80 4.53 -4.93 -5.26
CA PHE A 80 5.13 -5.90 -4.33
C PHE A 80 4.83 -7.35 -4.69
N VAL A 81 3.67 -7.65 -5.29
CA VAL A 81 3.39 -8.99 -5.86
C VAL A 81 4.44 -9.32 -6.94
N ILE A 82 4.65 -8.43 -7.91
CA ILE A 82 5.62 -8.64 -9.00
C ILE A 82 7.03 -8.80 -8.47
N ILE A 83 7.42 -7.99 -7.47
CA ILE A 83 8.74 -8.09 -6.85
C ILE A 83 8.89 -9.44 -6.12
N SER A 84 7.88 -9.89 -5.38
CA SER A 84 7.93 -11.18 -4.68
C SER A 84 8.08 -12.34 -5.65
N GLU A 85 7.28 -12.36 -6.72
CA GLU A 85 7.36 -13.39 -7.76
C GLU A 85 8.76 -13.44 -8.42
N ASN A 86 9.37 -12.27 -8.66
CA ASN A 86 10.73 -12.20 -9.20
C ASN A 86 11.78 -12.67 -8.18
N ILE A 87 11.65 -12.35 -6.90
CA ILE A 87 12.55 -12.85 -5.85
C ILE A 87 12.44 -14.37 -5.74
N GLU A 88 11.22 -14.90 -5.72
CA GLU A 88 10.96 -16.34 -5.67
C GLU A 88 11.55 -17.07 -6.88
N TYR A 89 11.35 -16.52 -8.08
CA TYR A 89 11.84 -17.11 -9.32
C TYR A 89 13.36 -17.05 -9.47
N TRP A 90 13.96 -15.87 -9.28
CA TRP A 90 15.38 -15.63 -9.60
C TRP A 90 16.34 -15.87 -8.43
N ILE A 91 15.91 -15.64 -7.19
CA ILE A 91 16.79 -15.67 -6.01
C ILE A 91 16.60 -16.96 -5.21
N LEU A 92 15.35 -17.35 -4.96
CA LEU A 92 15.03 -18.56 -4.17
C LEU A 92 15.04 -19.85 -5.01
N ASN A 93 15.30 -19.74 -6.31
CA ASN A 93 15.45 -20.83 -7.27
C ASN A 93 14.24 -21.78 -7.36
N PHE A 94 13.01 -21.25 -7.19
CA PHE A 94 11.80 -22.01 -7.49
C PHE A 94 11.65 -22.35 -8.98
N LYS A 95 12.48 -21.73 -9.84
CA LYS A 95 12.61 -22.05 -11.27
C LYS A 95 12.78 -23.55 -11.54
N SER A 96 13.54 -24.27 -10.71
CA SER A 96 13.81 -25.70 -10.94
C SER A 96 12.71 -26.64 -10.49
N LEU A 97 11.73 -26.15 -9.70
CA LEU A 97 10.72 -26.99 -9.07
C LEU A 97 9.44 -27.10 -9.91
N ASN A 98 9.08 -26.08 -10.70
CA ASN A 98 7.74 -25.97 -11.27
C ASN A 98 7.66 -25.69 -12.79
N GLU A 99 8.77 -25.68 -13.54
CA GLU A 99 8.80 -25.35 -14.99
C GLU A 99 8.00 -24.07 -15.34
N GLN A 100 7.92 -23.12 -14.41
CA GLN A 100 7.09 -21.92 -14.55
C GLN A 100 7.69 -20.95 -15.57
N GLU A 101 6.81 -20.32 -16.36
CA GLU A 101 7.17 -19.17 -17.18
C GLU A 101 7.77 -18.05 -16.30
N PRO A 102 8.74 -17.28 -16.81
CA PRO A 102 9.34 -16.20 -16.05
C PRO A 102 8.27 -15.15 -15.67
N PRO A 103 8.31 -14.61 -14.43
CA PRO A 103 7.37 -13.59 -14.00
C PRO A 103 7.56 -12.29 -14.78
N MET A 104 6.55 -11.41 -14.68
CA MET A 104 6.59 -10.08 -15.30
C MET A 104 7.88 -9.35 -14.93
N ASN A 105 8.57 -8.78 -15.92
CA ASN A 105 9.75 -7.95 -15.67
C ASN A 105 9.38 -6.77 -14.73
N PRO A 106 10.11 -6.54 -13.62
CA PRO A 106 9.73 -5.50 -12.65
C PRO A 106 9.69 -4.08 -13.20
N PHE A 107 10.54 -3.74 -14.17
CA PHE A 107 10.56 -2.41 -14.76
C PHE A 107 9.27 -2.15 -15.57
N ILE A 108 8.87 -3.12 -16.40
CA ILE A 108 7.61 -3.06 -17.16
C ILE A 108 6.43 -3.15 -16.20
N GLY A 109 6.51 -4.06 -15.23
CA GLY A 109 5.51 -4.32 -14.21
C GLY A 109 5.09 -3.06 -13.46
N PHE A 110 6.05 -2.18 -13.12
CA PHE A 110 5.78 -0.89 -12.48
C PHE A 110 4.74 -0.06 -13.26
N PHE A 111 4.84 -0.03 -14.58
CA PHE A 111 3.87 0.71 -15.40
C PHE A 111 2.55 -0.05 -15.55
N VAL A 112 2.60 -1.35 -15.77
CA VAL A 112 1.41 -2.21 -15.99
C VAL A 112 0.48 -2.18 -14.79
N VAL A 113 1.01 -2.20 -13.56
CA VAL A 113 0.18 -2.20 -12.35
C VAL A 113 -0.61 -0.90 -12.16
N SER A 114 -0.32 0.16 -12.92
CA SER A 114 -1.14 1.38 -12.94
C SER A 114 -2.57 1.10 -13.36
N LEU A 115 -2.79 0.20 -14.33
CA LEU A 115 -4.15 -0.16 -14.75
C LEU A 115 -4.87 -0.93 -13.63
N GLY A 116 -4.18 -1.88 -13.00
CA GLY A 116 -4.69 -2.60 -11.83
C GLY A 116 -5.01 -1.66 -10.66
N THR A 117 -4.20 -0.62 -10.47
CA THR A 117 -4.43 0.44 -9.48
C THR A 117 -5.75 1.17 -9.72
N LEU A 118 -6.03 1.55 -10.97
CA LEU A 118 -7.28 2.26 -11.33
C LEU A 118 -8.50 1.39 -11.04
N ILE A 119 -8.45 0.10 -11.42
CA ILE A 119 -9.53 -0.85 -11.14
C ILE A 119 -9.69 -1.03 -9.62
N SER A 120 -8.59 -1.19 -8.91
CA SER A 120 -8.60 -1.36 -7.45
C SER A 120 -9.14 -0.12 -6.72
N LEU A 121 -8.81 1.08 -7.19
CA LEU A 121 -9.39 2.33 -6.68
C LEU A 121 -10.87 2.47 -7.01
N PHE A 122 -11.31 2.00 -8.17
CA PHE A 122 -12.75 1.97 -8.49
C PHE A 122 -13.51 1.03 -7.54
N VAL A 123 -12.95 -0.16 -7.27
CA VAL A 123 -13.62 -1.21 -6.47
C VAL A 123 -13.51 -0.98 -4.96
N CYS A 124 -12.35 -0.54 -4.46
CA CYS A 124 -12.08 -0.40 -3.02
C CYS A 124 -11.80 1.05 -2.60
N GLY A 125 -11.58 1.96 -3.54
CA GLY A 125 -11.23 3.36 -3.26
C GLY A 125 -12.34 4.15 -2.59
N TRP A 126 -13.60 3.82 -2.83
CA TRP A 126 -14.73 4.49 -2.17
C TRP A 126 -14.77 4.29 -0.65
N ILE A 127 -14.13 3.25 -0.12
CA ILE A 127 -13.92 3.07 1.33
C ILE A 127 -12.53 3.56 1.73
N THR A 128 -11.50 3.11 1.02
CA THR A 128 -10.11 3.32 1.44
C THR A 128 -9.68 4.79 1.31
N LEU A 129 -10.13 5.53 0.29
CA LEU A 129 -9.79 6.95 0.13
C LEU A 129 -10.38 7.82 1.25
N PRO A 130 -11.68 7.70 1.63
CA PRO A 130 -12.19 8.38 2.82
C PRO A 130 -11.47 8.00 4.12
N LEU A 131 -11.11 6.72 4.31
CA LEU A 131 -10.33 6.30 5.48
C LEU A 131 -8.94 6.94 5.51
N GLY A 132 -8.26 7.00 4.36
CA GLY A 132 -6.98 7.71 4.24
C GLY A 132 -7.10 9.19 4.58
N ALA A 133 -8.09 9.87 4.01
CA ALA A 133 -8.43 11.25 4.33
C ALA A 133 -8.68 11.47 5.82
N PHE A 134 -9.46 10.57 6.44
CA PHE A 134 -9.78 10.60 7.86
C PHE A 134 -8.54 10.41 8.73
N LEU A 135 -7.68 9.43 8.44
CA LEU A 135 -6.42 9.24 9.18
C LEU A 135 -5.51 10.46 9.03
N GLY A 136 -5.38 11.00 7.82
CA GLY A 136 -4.61 12.23 7.58
C GLY A 136 -5.12 13.43 8.38
N TRP A 137 -6.44 13.61 8.43
CA TRP A 137 -7.09 14.59 9.30
C TRP A 137 -6.80 14.32 10.79
N PHE A 138 -6.98 13.08 11.25
CA PHE A 138 -6.86 12.70 12.66
C PHE A 138 -5.45 12.95 13.18
N PHE A 139 -4.42 12.46 12.48
CA PHE A 139 -3.03 12.62 12.91
C PHE A 139 -2.53 14.05 12.83
N THR A 140 -3.04 14.88 11.90
CA THR A 140 -2.71 16.32 11.90
C THR A 140 -3.45 17.09 12.99
N LYS A 141 -4.75 16.83 13.18
CA LYS A 141 -5.59 17.51 14.18
C LYS A 141 -5.16 17.21 15.61
N TYR A 142 -4.83 15.96 15.90
CA TYR A 142 -4.48 15.47 17.23
C TYR A 142 -2.99 15.20 17.43
N ARG A 143 -2.12 15.86 16.64
CA ARG A 143 -0.66 15.66 16.68
C ARG A 143 -0.03 15.69 18.07
N LYS A 144 -0.61 16.45 19.01
CA LYS A 144 -0.11 16.58 20.40
C LYS A 144 -0.16 15.28 21.20
N LEU A 145 -0.96 14.29 20.77
CA LEU A 145 -1.02 12.97 21.40
C LEU A 145 0.14 12.06 20.98
N PHE A 146 0.95 12.47 19.99
CA PHE A 146 2.00 11.66 19.36
C PHE A 146 3.39 12.32 19.40
N LEU A 147 3.51 13.41 20.15
CA LEU A 147 4.75 14.09 20.53
C LEU A 147 5.14 13.64 21.94
#